data_AF-A0A315QVD7-F1
#
_entry.id   AF-A0A315QVD7-F1
#
_cell.length_a   1.000
_cell.length_b   1.000
_cell.length_c   1.000
_cell.angle_alpha   90.00
_cell.angle_beta   90.00
_cell.angle_gamma   90.00
#
_symmetry.space_group_name_H-M   'P 1'
#
loop_
_entity.id
_entity.type
_entity.pdbx_description
1 polymer ?
#
loop_
_entity_poly.entity_id
_entity_poly.type
_entity_poly.pdbx_seq_one_letter_code
_entity_poly.pdbx_strand_id
1 'polypeptide(L)'
;MCRVTEKARTFDFYLFGGDLDFPEVYELYISNKLQPYFDLLETDEEDIEYALWENGDFVLSTRNRFAIFNKRTGDLLIFSISQNTKQDGFFISLISCFNTDAESVKKKSCPVITID
;
A
#
# COMPACT_ATOMS: atom_id res chain seq x y z
N MET A 1 3.93 44.60 13.23
CA MET A 1 4.57 43.28 13.09
C MET A 1 3.49 42.23 12.89
N CYS A 2 3.18 41.89 11.64
CA CYS A 2 2.24 40.81 11.33
C CYS A 2 3.00 39.48 11.42
N ARG A 3 2.62 38.62 12.37
CA ARG A 3 3.00 37.21 12.36
C ARG A 3 2.26 36.55 11.22
N VAL A 4 2.99 36.30 10.12
CA VAL A 4 2.54 35.38 9.08
C VAL A 4 2.57 33.99 9.74
N THR A 5 1.39 33.48 10.09
CA THR A 5 1.22 32.05 10.37
C THR A 5 1.53 31.33 9.07
N GLU A 6 2.72 30.72 8.99
CA GLU A 6 3.04 29.76 7.93
C GLU A 6 1.92 28.74 7.91
N LYS A 7 1.05 28.85 6.88
CA LYS A 7 0.13 27.78 6.51
C LYS A 7 0.95 26.51 6.51
N ALA A 8 0.50 25.51 7.25
CA ALA A 8 1.02 24.16 7.16
C ALA A 8 1.21 23.85 5.68
N ARG A 9 2.47 23.77 5.25
CA ARG A 9 2.80 23.30 3.91
C ARG A 9 2.26 21.89 3.88
N THR A 10 1.13 21.68 3.22
CA THR A 10 0.84 20.41 2.59
C THR A 10 2.05 20.15 1.71
N PHE A 11 2.96 19.32 2.22
CA PHE A 11 3.99 18.74 1.40
C PHE A 11 3.23 17.87 0.40
N ASP A 12 3.09 18.36 -0.82
CA ASP A 12 2.75 17.52 -1.96
C ASP A 12 3.92 16.57 -2.14
N PHE A 13 3.88 15.48 -1.38
CA PHE A 13 4.91 14.45 -1.36
C PHE A 13 4.43 13.35 -2.29
N TYR A 14 5.05 13.28 -3.45
CA TYR A 14 4.85 12.24 -4.44
C TYR A 14 5.61 10.99 -3.97
N LEU A 15 5.00 9.81 -4.11
CA LEU A 15 5.66 8.53 -3.81
C LEU A 15 6.88 8.31 -4.72
N PHE A 16 6.90 9.04 -5.84
CA PHE A 16 7.82 8.94 -6.94
C PHE A 16 8.78 10.13 -6.98
N GLY A 17 10.07 9.86 -7.16
CA GLY A 17 11.01 10.88 -7.63
C GLY A 17 10.58 11.41 -9.01
N GLY A 18 11.17 12.54 -9.43
CA GLY A 18 10.83 13.20 -10.70
C GLY A 18 10.99 12.34 -11.97
N ASP A 19 11.58 11.15 -11.85
CA ASP A 19 11.83 10.18 -12.92
C ASP A 19 10.80 9.01 -12.98
N LEU A 20 9.73 9.03 -12.16
CA LEU A 20 8.64 8.01 -12.14
C LEU A 20 9.06 6.59 -11.68
N ASP A 21 10.23 6.45 -11.07
CA ASP A 21 10.65 5.19 -10.47
C ASP A 21 10.03 5.01 -9.06
N PHE A 22 9.64 3.77 -8.74
CA PHE A 22 9.20 3.35 -7.41
C PHE A 22 10.27 3.74 -6.36
N PRO A 23 9.92 4.08 -5.11
CA PRO A 23 10.91 4.40 -4.09
C PRO A 23 11.96 3.30 -4.05
N GLU A 24 13.23 3.67 -4.30
CA GLU A 24 14.36 2.75 -4.31
C GLU A 24 14.49 1.96 -2.99
N VAL A 25 13.88 2.47 -1.92
CA VAL A 25 13.92 1.90 -0.57
C VAL A 25 12.52 1.77 0.01
N TYR A 26 11.96 0.58 -0.09
CA TYR A 26 10.76 0.17 0.66
C TYR A 26 11.03 -1.16 1.37
N GLU A 27 10.38 -1.37 2.51
CA GLU A 27 10.45 -2.63 3.26
C GLU A 27 9.06 -3.28 3.30
N LEU A 28 8.92 -4.47 2.70
CA LEU A 28 7.75 -5.32 2.84
C LEU A 28 7.93 -6.29 4.01
N TYR A 29 7.03 -6.21 4.98
CA TYR A 29 7.01 -7.11 6.13
C TYR A 29 5.78 -8.03 6.12
N ILE A 30 6.04 -9.32 5.96
CA ILE A 30 5.08 -10.39 6.16
C ILE A 30 5.41 -11.09 7.47
N SER A 31 4.46 -11.12 8.41
CA SER A 31 4.67 -11.79 9.69
C SER A 31 4.77 -13.31 9.51
N ASN A 32 5.66 -13.98 10.25
CA ASN A 32 5.78 -15.46 10.26
C ASN A 32 4.46 -16.19 10.55
N LYS A 33 3.49 -15.53 11.18
CA LYS A 33 2.14 -16.08 11.41
C LYS A 33 1.26 -16.07 10.16
N LEU A 34 1.48 -15.09 9.27
CA LEU A 34 0.74 -14.91 8.03
C LEU A 34 1.44 -15.58 6.84
N GLN A 35 2.77 -15.77 6.91
CA GLN A 35 3.55 -16.41 5.85
C GLN A 35 2.90 -17.71 5.31
N PRO A 36 2.48 -18.67 6.14
CA PRO A 36 1.90 -19.91 5.62
C PRO A 36 0.56 -19.73 4.90
N TYR A 37 -0.15 -18.63 5.15
CA TYR A 37 -1.39 -18.30 4.45
C TYR A 37 -1.12 -17.52 3.17
N PHE A 38 -0.12 -16.63 3.20
CA PHE A 38 0.34 -15.91 2.02
C PHE A 38 0.94 -16.86 0.98
N ASP A 39 1.74 -17.85 1.40
CA ASP A 39 2.34 -18.86 0.52
C ASP A 39 1.30 -19.77 -0.18
N LEU A 40 0.02 -19.72 0.23
CA LEU A 40 -1.08 -20.46 -0.40
C LEU A 40 -1.85 -19.63 -1.43
N LEU A 41 -1.58 -18.32 -1.50
CA LEU A 41 -2.18 -17.42 -2.47
C LEU A 41 -1.38 -17.46 -3.77
N GLU A 42 -2.04 -17.07 -4.86
CA GLU A 42 -1.39 -16.95 -6.16
C GLU A 42 -0.76 -15.56 -6.33
N THR A 43 -1.24 -14.57 -5.57
CA THR A 43 -0.66 -13.21 -5.55
C THR A 43 0.68 -13.22 -4.84
N ASP A 44 1.75 -12.82 -5.53
CA ASP A 44 3.11 -12.82 -5.01
C ASP A 44 3.66 -11.40 -4.72
N GLU A 45 4.95 -11.30 -4.39
CA GLU A 45 5.60 -10.02 -4.09
C GLU A 45 5.71 -9.11 -5.33
N GLU A 46 5.89 -9.66 -6.53
CA GLU A 46 5.99 -8.90 -7.78
C GLU A 46 4.64 -8.24 -8.12
N ASP A 47 3.55 -8.96 -7.91
CA ASP A 47 2.19 -8.42 -8.03
C ASP A 47 1.93 -7.25 -7.05
N ILE A 48 2.43 -7.36 -5.82
CA ILE A 48 2.30 -6.33 -4.78
C ILE A 48 3.09 -5.08 -5.18
N GLU A 49 4.33 -5.26 -5.64
CA GLU A 49 5.17 -4.18 -6.15
C GLU A 49 4.52 -3.47 -7.32
N TYR A 50 4.06 -4.22 -8.32
CA TYR A 50 3.40 -3.67 -9.50
C TYR A 50 2.14 -2.89 -9.14
N ALA A 51 1.30 -3.42 -8.26
CA ALA A 51 0.09 -2.76 -7.78
C ALA A 51 0.40 -1.42 -7.10
N LEU A 52 1.44 -1.40 -6.25
CA LEU A 52 1.89 -0.20 -5.56
C LEU A 52 2.55 0.80 -6.50
N TRP A 53 3.24 0.35 -7.54
CA TRP A 53 3.83 1.25 -8.54
C TRP A 53 2.74 1.95 -9.36
N GLU A 54 1.75 1.22 -9.86
CA GLU A 54 0.67 1.80 -10.67
C GLU A 54 -0.27 2.71 -9.86
N ASN A 55 -0.48 2.43 -8.57
CA ASN A 55 -1.54 3.07 -7.77
C ASN A 55 -1.07 3.66 -6.43
N GLY A 56 0.23 3.77 -6.20
CA GLY A 56 0.83 4.12 -4.90
C GLY A 56 0.45 5.51 -4.37
N ASP A 57 0.41 6.52 -5.25
CA ASP A 57 0.03 7.90 -4.87
C ASP A 57 -1.40 7.98 -4.30
N PHE A 58 -2.32 7.18 -4.84
CA PHE A 58 -3.69 7.11 -4.36
C PHE A 58 -3.77 6.49 -2.97
N VAL A 59 -2.94 5.47 -2.70
CA VAL A 59 -2.87 4.79 -1.41
C VAL A 59 -2.31 5.69 -0.31
N LEU A 60 -1.21 6.40 -0.57
CA LEU A 60 -0.56 7.25 0.44
C LEU A 60 -1.36 8.48 0.83
N SER A 61 -2.06 9.08 -0.14
CA SER A 61 -2.82 10.32 0.10
C SER A 61 -4.09 10.11 0.92
N THR A 62 -4.58 8.87 1.03
CA THR A 62 -5.93 8.62 1.54
C THR A 62 -5.99 7.96 2.91
N ARG A 63 -5.16 6.95 3.24
CA ARG A 63 -5.19 6.24 4.55
C ARG A 63 -3.88 5.50 4.85
N ASN A 64 -3.60 5.25 6.14
CA ASN A 64 -2.50 4.37 6.60
C ASN A 64 -2.70 2.86 6.28
N ARG A 65 -3.75 2.51 5.52
CA ARG A 65 -4.08 1.13 5.15
C ARG A 65 -4.68 1.08 3.76
N PHE A 66 -4.34 0.04 3.02
CA PHE A 66 -4.89 -0.26 1.70
C PHE A 66 -5.04 -1.77 1.54
N ALA A 67 -5.73 -2.18 0.49
CA ALA A 67 -5.83 -3.59 0.12
C ALA A 67 -5.48 -3.79 -1.35
N ILE A 68 -4.97 -4.98 -1.68
CA ILE A 68 -4.78 -5.49 -3.03
C ILE A 68 -5.75 -6.65 -3.21
N PHE A 69 -6.57 -6.59 -4.26
CA PHE A 69 -7.51 -7.64 -4.63
C PHE A 69 -7.17 -8.21 -6.01
N ASN A 70 -6.88 -9.50 -6.07
CA ASN A 70 -6.68 -10.24 -7.31
C ASN A 70 -8.03 -10.75 -7.83
N LYS A 71 -8.48 -10.27 -9.00
CA LYS A 71 -9.81 -10.63 -9.52
C LYS A 71 -9.91 -12.08 -9.99
N ARG A 72 -8.80 -12.68 -10.45
CA ARG A 72 -8.79 -14.06 -10.96
C ARG A 72 -8.92 -15.07 -9.85
N THR A 73 -8.20 -14.85 -8.75
CA THR A 73 -8.05 -15.83 -7.67
C THR A 73 -8.93 -15.49 -6.46
N GLY A 74 -9.39 -14.24 -6.38
CA GLY A 74 -10.14 -13.72 -5.25
C GLY A 74 -9.26 -13.43 -4.04
N ASP A 75 -7.94 -13.44 -4.19
CA ASP A 75 -7.01 -13.14 -3.11
C ASP A 75 -7.19 -11.68 -2.69
N LEU A 76 -7.36 -11.45 -1.38
CA LEU A 76 -7.38 -10.12 -0.80
C LEU A 76 -6.29 -10.00 0.25
N LEU A 77 -5.39 -9.05 0.05
CA LEU A 77 -4.29 -8.74 0.93
C LEU A 77 -4.50 -7.34 1.49
N ILE A 78 -4.48 -7.18 2.81
CA ILE A 78 -4.67 -5.89 3.48
C ILE A 78 -3.36 -5.48 4.13
N PHE A 79 -2.90 -4.29 3.81
CA PHE A 79 -1.64 -3.75 4.27
C PHE A 79 -1.84 -2.51 5.15
N SER A 80 -0.88 -2.27 6.03
CA SER A 80 -0.62 -0.96 6.62
C SER A 80 0.62 -0.35 6.00
N ILE A 81 0.59 0.96 5.80
CA ILE A 81 1.74 1.74 5.35
C ILE A 81 2.08 2.80 6.40
N SER A 82 3.38 2.97 6.64
CA SER A 82 3.92 3.99 7.53
C SER A 82 5.21 4.56 6.94
N GLN A 83 5.48 5.84 7.20
CA GLN A 83 6.75 6.44 6.82
C GLN A 83 7.88 5.89 7.68
N ASN A 84 8.94 5.40 7.04
CA ASN A 84 10.19 5.03 7.69
C ASN A 84 11.08 6.28 7.80
N THR A 85 10.98 6.98 8.92
CA THR A 85 11.73 8.23 9.16
C THR A 85 13.25 8.05 9.22
N LYS A 86 13.76 6.81 9.24
CA LYS A 86 15.20 6.54 9.29
C LYS A 86 15.86 6.45 7.90
N GLN A 87 15.09 6.13 6.88
CA GLN A 87 15.59 5.86 5.52
C GLN A 87 14.90 6.69 4.44
N ASP A 88 14.05 7.66 4.84
CA ASP A 88 13.25 8.46 3.91
C ASP A 88 12.47 7.59 2.92
N GLY A 89 11.82 6.55 3.44
CA GLY A 89 11.11 5.53 2.65
C GLY A 89 9.82 5.06 3.33
N PHE A 90 9.26 3.94 2.86
CA PHE A 90 8.01 3.38 3.39
C PHE A 90 8.21 2.01 4.01
N PHE A 91 7.55 1.79 5.14
CA PHE A 91 7.42 0.47 5.75
C PHE A 91 6.00 -0.04 5.53
N ILE A 92 5.88 -1.13 4.80
CA ILE A 92 4.62 -1.77 4.40
C ILE A 92 4.52 -3.10 5.14
N SER A 93 3.42 -3.32 5.84
CA SER A 93 3.19 -4.55 6.59
C SER A 93 1.88 -5.20 6.20
N LEU A 94 1.93 -6.49 5.87
CA LEU A 94 0.74 -7.30 5.65
C LEU A 94 0.01 -7.52 6.99
N ILE A 95 -1.24 -7.07 7.06
CA ILE A 95 -2.10 -7.18 8.24
C ILE A 95 -2.92 -8.48 8.17
N SER A 96 -3.43 -8.80 6.99
CA SER A 96 -4.26 -10.00 6.78
C SER A 96 -4.31 -10.36 5.30
N CYS A 97 -4.39 -11.65 5.00
CA CYS A 97 -4.61 -12.17 3.67
C CYS A 97 -5.65 -13.31 3.70
N PHE A 98 -6.53 -13.38 2.70
CA PHE A 98 -7.59 -14.40 2.58
C PHE A 98 -8.28 -14.31 1.20
N ASN A 99 -8.95 -15.39 0.78
CA ASN A 99 -9.81 -15.35 -0.40
C ASN A 99 -11.20 -14.77 -0.08
N THR A 100 -11.72 -13.96 -0.99
CA THR A 100 -13.05 -13.35 -0.88
C THR A 100 -13.63 -13.07 -2.27
N ASP A 101 -14.93 -12.86 -2.35
CA ASP A 101 -15.58 -12.37 -3.56
C ASP A 101 -15.45 -10.83 -3.73
N ALA A 102 -15.63 -10.35 -4.96
CA ALA A 102 -15.51 -8.93 -5.31
C ALA A 102 -16.60 -8.02 -4.68
N GLU A 103 -17.78 -8.54 -4.31
CA GLU A 103 -18.80 -7.74 -3.64
C GLU A 103 -18.42 -7.41 -2.21
N SER A 104 -17.78 -8.36 -1.53
CA SER A 104 -17.24 -8.21 -0.18
C SER A 104 -16.10 -7.19 -0.12
N VAL A 105 -15.37 -6.99 -1.22
CA VAL A 105 -14.31 -5.98 -1.37
C VAL A 105 -14.87 -4.56 -1.39
N LYS A 106 -16.00 -4.33 -2.08
CA LYS A 106 -16.65 -3.00 -2.17
C LYS A 106 -17.10 -2.44 -0.82
N LYS A 107 -17.24 -3.30 0.19
CA LYS A 107 -17.63 -2.94 1.56
C LYS A 107 -16.45 -2.53 2.45
N LYS A 108 -15.21 -2.61 1.96
CA LYS A 108 -14.02 -2.29 2.75
C LYS A 108 -13.89 -0.77 2.96
N SER A 109 -13.43 -0.40 4.15
CA SER A 109 -13.25 1.00 4.56
C SER A 109 -11.88 1.57 4.15
N CYS A 110 -11.12 0.88 3.32
CA CYS A 110 -9.79 1.29 2.85
C CYS A 110 -9.75 1.32 1.32
N PRO A 111 -8.86 2.12 0.72
CA PRO A 111 -8.52 2.03 -0.70
C PRO A 111 -8.22 0.58 -1.10
N VAL A 112 -8.75 0.15 -2.24
CA VAL A 112 -8.49 -1.16 -2.81
C VAL A 112 -7.88 -0.98 -4.20
N ILE A 113 -6.65 -1.46 -4.38
CA ILE A 113 -6.03 -1.63 -5.68
C ILE A 113 -6.48 -2.99 -6.22
N THR A 114 -6.92 -3.03 -7.47
CA THR A 114 -7.39 -4.28 -8.06
C THR A 114 -6.48 -4.69 -9.21
N ILE A 115 -5.98 -5.91 -9.17
CA ILE A 115 -5.11 -6.51 -10.19
C ILE A 115 -5.85 -7.65 -10.91
N ASP A 116 -5.45 -7.95 -12.15
CA ASP A 116 -6.09 -8.94 -13.02
C ASP A 116 -5.33 -10.25 -13.07
#